data_AF-A0A484SQZ9-F1
#
_entry.id   AF-A0A484SQZ9-F1
#
_cell.length_a   1.000
_cell.length_b   1.000
_cell.length_c   1.000
_cell.angle_alpha   90.00
_cell.angle_beta   90.00
_cell.angle_gamma   90.00
#
_symmetry.space_group_name_H-M   'P 1'
#
loop_
_entity.id
_entity.type
_entity.pdbx_description
1 polymer ?
#
loop_
_entity_poly.entity_id
_entity_poly.type
_entity_poly.pdbx_seq_one_letter_code
_entity_poly.pdbx_strand_id
1 'polypeptide(L)'
;MRRILFRSLFTASLAVATLGTAQAVQLSAECANPQGTFFHVPAGKSQPVQEKAGYDNSTWTLVWDSTRPEQGTVRHTSADPAESPGEQLADVIDARPALISFLVPDGPEIMVYSLYPTKGLLLASLHGPANARADATGGTFIARCKVSNKR
;
A
#
# COMPACT_ATOMS: atom_id res chain seq x y z
N MET A 1 74.55 -19.54 -2.22
CA MET A 1 73.73 -20.55 -1.51
C MET A 1 72.34 -19.98 -1.25
N ARG A 2 71.30 -20.68 -1.73
CA ARG A 2 69.85 -20.68 -1.35
C ARG A 2 69.13 -19.35 -1.01
N ARG A 3 68.01 -19.12 -1.73
CA ARG A 3 66.63 -18.87 -1.20
C ARG A 3 65.68 -18.72 -2.41
N ILE A 4 65.08 -19.82 -2.89
CA ILE A 4 63.73 -20.34 -2.57
C ILE A 4 62.61 -19.40 -3.01
N LEU A 5 61.94 -19.83 -4.09
CA LEU A 5 60.64 -19.36 -4.57
C LEU A 5 59.55 -19.55 -3.50
N PHE A 6 58.65 -18.58 -3.35
CA PHE A 6 57.27 -18.85 -2.95
C PHE A 6 56.32 -17.99 -3.79
N ARG A 7 55.89 -18.55 -4.92
CA ARG A 7 54.64 -18.15 -5.59
C ARG A 7 53.49 -18.70 -4.74
N SER A 8 52.80 -17.86 -3.98
CA SER A 8 51.46 -18.20 -3.47
C SER A 8 50.42 -17.54 -4.38
N LEU A 9 49.89 -18.33 -5.30
CA LEU A 9 48.66 -18.02 -6.02
C LEU A 9 47.50 -18.36 -5.08
N PHE A 10 46.96 -17.35 -4.40
CA PHE A 10 45.66 -17.46 -3.77
C PHE A 10 44.60 -17.53 -4.89
N THR A 11 44.18 -18.73 -5.25
CA THR A 11 42.96 -18.94 -6.03
C THR A 11 41.77 -18.58 -5.14
N ALA A 12 41.29 -17.34 -5.26
CA ALA A 12 40.00 -16.93 -4.71
C ALA A 12 38.91 -17.61 -5.54
N SER A 13 38.38 -18.72 -5.02
CA SER A 13 37.17 -19.34 -5.55
C SER A 13 35.99 -18.40 -5.25
N LEU A 14 35.57 -17.60 -6.23
CA LEU A 14 34.28 -16.92 -6.18
C LEU A 14 33.19 -18.00 -6.18
N ALA A 15 32.62 -18.27 -5.01
CA ALA A 15 31.33 -18.93 -4.93
C ALA A 15 30.28 -17.98 -5.52
N VAL A 16 29.93 -18.21 -6.78
CA VAL A 16 28.77 -17.56 -7.40
C VAL A 16 27.55 -18.17 -6.71
N ALA A 17 27.04 -17.49 -5.70
CA ALA A 17 25.72 -17.79 -5.17
C ALA A 17 24.72 -17.56 -6.30
N THR A 18 24.16 -18.65 -6.85
CA THR A 18 23.00 -18.56 -7.73
C THR A 18 21.83 -18.08 -6.89
N LEU A 19 21.66 -16.75 -6.85
CA LEU A 19 20.42 -16.10 -6.44
C LEU A 19 19.32 -16.70 -7.31
N GLY A 20 18.57 -17.65 -6.75
CA GLY A 20 17.36 -18.15 -7.38
C GLY A 20 16.49 -16.94 -7.69
N THR A 21 16.17 -16.74 -8.95
CA THR A 21 15.25 -15.70 -9.41
C THR A 21 13.90 -15.96 -8.74
N ALA A 22 13.62 -15.25 -7.64
CA ALA A 22 12.24 -15.12 -7.19
C ALA A 22 11.47 -14.56 -8.39
N GLN A 23 10.54 -15.35 -8.93
CA GLN A 23 9.74 -14.95 -10.08
C GLN A 23 9.06 -13.63 -9.74
N ALA A 24 9.14 -12.65 -10.65
CA ALA A 24 8.50 -11.37 -10.48
C ALA A 24 6.99 -11.60 -10.32
N VAL A 25 6.44 -11.15 -9.20
CA VAL A 25 5.00 -11.24 -8.91
C VAL A 25 4.41 -9.87 -9.11
N GLN A 26 3.46 -9.75 -10.04
CA GLN A 26 2.59 -8.59 -10.13
C GLN A 26 1.24 -8.93 -9.53
N LEU A 27 0.86 -8.20 -8.49
CA LEU A 27 -0.42 -8.32 -7.81
C LEU A 27 -1.30 -7.13 -8.15
N SER A 28 -2.58 -7.39 -8.46
CA SER A 28 -3.61 -6.37 -8.59
C SER A 28 -4.86 -6.79 -7.82
N ALA A 29 -5.45 -5.87 -7.07
CA ALA A 29 -6.69 -6.09 -6.33
C ALA A 29 -7.71 -4.99 -6.63
N GLU A 30 -8.91 -5.39 -7.05
CA GLU A 30 -10.05 -4.50 -7.27
C GLU A 30 -11.03 -4.64 -6.11
N CYS A 31 -11.19 -3.57 -5.34
CA CYS A 31 -11.98 -3.53 -4.10
C CYS A 31 -13.16 -2.58 -4.27
N ALA A 32 -14.35 -3.13 -4.49
CA ALA A 32 -15.56 -2.35 -4.78
C ALA A 32 -16.33 -1.97 -3.51
N ASN A 33 -16.99 -0.81 -3.55
CA ASN A 33 -17.84 -0.25 -2.52
C ASN A 33 -17.23 -0.29 -1.10
N PRO A 34 -16.07 0.32 -0.84
CA PRO A 34 -15.52 0.40 0.51
C PRO A 34 -16.51 1.04 1.49
N GLN A 35 -16.76 0.37 2.61
CA GLN A 35 -17.71 0.82 3.64
C GLN A 35 -17.00 1.00 4.97
N GLY A 36 -17.48 1.92 5.80
CA GLY A 36 -16.77 2.22 7.02
C GLY A 36 -17.39 3.30 7.89
N THR A 37 -16.51 4.00 8.57
CA THR A 37 -16.85 5.05 9.51
C THR A 37 -15.84 6.17 9.36
N PHE A 38 -16.36 7.38 9.27
CA PHE A 38 -15.58 8.60 9.29
C PHE A 38 -15.74 9.29 10.65
N PHE A 39 -14.67 9.90 11.11
CA PHE A 39 -14.58 10.63 12.36
C PHE A 39 -14.05 12.01 12.08
N HIS A 40 -14.66 13.03 12.69
CA HIS A 40 -14.10 14.37 12.66
C HIS A 40 -14.42 15.14 13.94
N VAL A 41 -13.58 16.12 14.27
CA VAL A 41 -13.88 17.09 15.33
C VAL A 41 -14.24 18.40 14.64
N PRO A 42 -15.51 18.86 14.66
CA PRO A 42 -15.88 20.11 14.00
C PRO A 42 -15.11 21.30 14.57
N ALA A 43 -14.82 22.30 13.73
CA ALA A 43 -14.04 23.47 14.14
C ALA A 43 -14.61 24.15 15.41
N GLY A 44 -13.76 24.33 16.41
CA GLY A 44 -14.13 24.95 17.69
C GLY A 44 -14.99 24.07 18.60
N LYS A 45 -15.04 22.76 18.33
CA LYS A 45 -15.64 21.74 19.22
C LYS A 45 -14.56 20.87 19.83
N SER A 46 -14.89 20.20 20.93
CA SER A 46 -13.99 19.26 21.61
C SER A 46 -14.43 17.80 21.49
N GLN A 47 -15.68 17.56 21.07
CA GLN A 47 -16.24 16.22 20.96
C GLN A 47 -16.15 15.76 19.49
N PRO A 48 -15.65 14.54 19.23
CA PRO A 48 -15.66 13.98 17.89
C PRO A 48 -17.08 13.59 17.49
N VAL A 49 -17.35 13.70 16.20
CA VAL A 49 -18.54 13.19 15.53
C VAL A 49 -18.13 11.93 14.77
N GLN A 50 -18.96 10.89 14.86
CA GLN A 50 -18.79 9.63 14.15
C GLN A 50 -19.94 9.45 13.18
N GLU A 51 -19.61 9.18 11.92
CA GLU A 51 -20.59 9.03 10.85
C GLU A 51 -20.31 7.74 10.08
N LYS A 52 -21.39 7.05 9.70
CA LYS A 52 -21.25 5.99 8.69
C LYS A 52 -20.83 6.66 7.38
N ALA A 53 -19.76 6.15 6.81
CA ALA A 53 -19.22 6.64 5.56
C ALA A 53 -18.94 5.45 4.66
N GLY A 54 -19.06 5.67 3.36
CA GLY A 54 -18.79 4.67 2.35
C GLY A 54 -18.52 5.36 1.04
N TYR A 55 -17.76 4.69 0.20
CA TYR A 55 -17.47 5.10 -1.16
C TYR A 55 -18.37 4.23 -2.07
N ASP A 56 -19.65 4.58 -2.08
CA ASP A 56 -20.68 3.82 -2.80
C ASP A 56 -20.50 3.99 -4.30
N ASN A 57 -20.59 2.88 -5.05
CA ASN A 57 -20.29 2.83 -6.47
C ASN A 57 -18.84 3.23 -6.82
N SER A 58 -17.93 3.15 -5.85
CA SER A 58 -16.51 3.38 -6.05
C SER A 58 -15.72 2.08 -6.02
N THR A 59 -14.55 2.12 -6.64
CA THR A 59 -13.60 1.01 -6.65
C THR A 59 -12.21 1.53 -6.35
N TRP A 60 -11.54 0.87 -5.40
CA TRP A 60 -10.11 1.04 -5.13
C TRP A 60 -9.36 -0.09 -5.79
N THR A 61 -8.46 0.26 -6.72
CA THR A 61 -7.55 -0.69 -7.37
C THR A 61 -6.16 -0.52 -6.78
N LEU A 62 -5.60 -1.59 -6.20
CA LEU A 62 -4.24 -1.59 -5.65
C LEU A 62 -3.36 -2.48 -6.52
N VAL A 63 -2.21 -1.95 -6.95
CA VAL A 63 -1.23 -2.65 -7.78
C VAL A 63 0.13 -2.65 -7.09
N TRP A 64 0.76 -3.81 -7.04
CA TRP A 64 2.10 -4.00 -6.50
C TRP A 64 2.91 -4.95 -7.38
N ASP A 65 4.21 -4.69 -7.48
CA ASP A 65 5.15 -5.49 -8.27
C ASP A 65 6.38 -5.82 -7.42
N SER A 66 6.71 -7.10 -7.30
CA SER A 66 7.84 -7.53 -6.49
C SER A 66 9.21 -7.09 -7.01
N THR A 67 9.29 -6.57 -8.25
CA THR A 67 10.51 -5.96 -8.80
C THR A 67 10.78 -4.56 -8.27
N ARG A 68 9.75 -3.89 -7.71
CA ARG A 68 9.82 -2.61 -7.02
C ARG A 68 9.05 -2.71 -5.70
N PRO A 69 9.53 -3.54 -4.76
CA PRO A 69 8.74 -3.97 -3.60
C PRO A 69 8.33 -2.82 -2.68
N GLU A 70 9.05 -1.70 -2.70
CA GLU A 70 8.81 -0.48 -1.93
C GLU A 70 7.81 0.49 -2.58
N GLN A 71 7.33 0.19 -3.80
CA GLN A 71 6.42 1.06 -4.55
C GLN A 71 5.14 0.32 -4.94
N GLY A 72 4.04 1.05 -4.95
CA GLY A 72 2.75 0.59 -5.43
C GLY A 72 1.98 1.69 -6.12
N THR A 73 0.81 1.33 -6.62
CA THR A 73 -0.14 2.26 -7.20
C THR A 73 -1.51 2.00 -6.60
N VAL A 74 -2.17 3.06 -6.15
CA VAL A 74 -3.58 3.01 -5.75
C VAL A 74 -4.37 3.89 -6.70
N ARG A 75 -5.39 3.32 -7.32
CA ARG A 75 -6.30 4.03 -8.20
C ARG A 75 -7.70 4.02 -7.63
N HIS A 76 -8.30 5.19 -7.52
CA HIS A 76 -9.69 5.38 -7.16
C HIS A 76 -10.51 5.69 -8.40
N THR A 77 -11.61 4.96 -8.58
CA THR A 77 -12.64 5.28 -9.58
C THR A 77 -13.98 5.35 -8.88
N SER A 78 -14.74 6.41 -9.11
CA SER A 78 -16.07 6.61 -8.53
C SER A 78 -17.09 6.96 -9.61
N ALA A 79 -18.35 6.55 -9.40
CA ALA A 79 -19.49 7.05 -10.16
C ALA A 79 -20.10 8.32 -9.54
N ASP A 80 -19.68 8.69 -8.31
CA ASP A 80 -20.08 9.93 -7.67
C ASP A 80 -19.29 11.10 -8.30
N PRO A 81 -19.96 12.11 -8.92
CA PRO A 81 -19.29 13.26 -9.50
C PRO A 81 -18.57 14.15 -8.47
N ALA A 82 -18.86 14.01 -7.18
CA ALA A 82 -18.15 14.69 -6.10
C ALA A 82 -16.83 14.00 -5.73
N GLU A 83 -16.63 12.74 -6.14
CA GLU A 83 -15.41 11.98 -5.91
C GLU A 83 -14.56 11.95 -7.18
N SER A 84 -13.48 12.73 -7.19
CA SER A 84 -12.57 12.75 -8.34
C SER A 84 -11.87 11.39 -8.48
N PRO A 85 -11.95 10.72 -9.64
CA PRO A 85 -11.10 9.57 -9.90
C PRO A 85 -9.64 10.02 -9.96
N GLY A 86 -8.74 9.14 -9.56
CA GLY A 86 -7.32 9.46 -9.49
C GLY A 86 -6.45 8.22 -9.39
N GLU A 87 -5.21 8.35 -9.83
CA GLU A 87 -4.18 7.35 -9.65
C GLU A 87 -3.02 8.00 -8.89
N GLN A 88 -2.59 7.35 -7.81
CA GLN A 88 -1.53 7.84 -6.93
C GLN A 88 -0.47 6.77 -6.76
N LEU A 89 0.79 7.20 -6.75
CA LEU A 89 1.88 6.38 -6.26
C LEU A 89 1.72 6.18 -4.75
N ALA A 90 2.10 5.00 -4.32
CA ALA A 90 2.03 4.59 -2.93
C ALA A 90 3.38 4.06 -2.47
N ASP A 91 3.77 4.43 -1.26
CA ASP A 91 4.89 3.78 -0.59
C ASP A 91 4.41 2.46 -0.01
N VAL A 92 5.18 1.39 -0.21
CA VAL A 92 4.84 0.07 0.32
C VAL A 92 5.67 -0.22 1.55
N ILE A 93 5.00 -0.31 2.69
CA ILE A 93 5.63 -0.42 4.01
C ILE A 93 5.69 -1.86 4.53
N ASP A 94 4.90 -2.76 3.96
CA ASP A 94 4.95 -4.21 4.19
C ASP A 94 4.51 -4.92 2.90
N ALA A 95 5.23 -5.97 2.50
CA ALA A 95 4.99 -6.69 1.26
C ALA A 95 5.22 -8.20 1.44
N ARG A 96 4.46 -8.81 2.36
CA ARG A 96 4.45 -10.26 2.57
C ARG A 96 3.36 -10.92 1.72
N PRO A 97 3.48 -12.21 1.36
CA PRO A 97 2.45 -12.91 0.58
C PRO A 97 1.04 -12.85 1.18
N ALA A 98 0.93 -12.71 2.50
CA ALA A 98 -0.35 -12.63 3.22
C ALA A 98 -0.85 -11.19 3.45
N LEU A 99 0.00 -10.17 3.29
CA LEU A 99 -0.31 -8.77 3.57
C LEU A 99 0.58 -7.85 2.73
N ILE A 100 -0.05 -6.92 2.01
CA ILE A 100 0.64 -5.79 1.41
C ILE A 100 0.03 -4.51 1.96
N SER A 101 0.87 -3.64 2.51
CA SER A 101 0.47 -2.38 3.11
C SER A 101 1.00 -1.20 2.31
N PHE A 102 0.10 -0.31 1.90
CA PHE A 102 0.39 0.87 1.09
C PHE A 102 0.10 2.13 1.92
N LEU A 103 0.97 3.12 1.78
CA LEU A 103 0.81 4.47 2.32
C LEU A 103 0.62 5.41 1.13
N VAL A 104 -0.51 6.13 1.11
CA VAL A 104 -0.88 7.05 0.03
C VAL A 104 -1.13 8.43 0.61
N PRO A 105 -0.33 9.44 0.25
CA PRO A 105 -0.65 10.83 0.55
C PRO A 105 -1.92 11.24 -0.20
N ASP A 106 -2.93 11.75 0.50
CA ASP A 106 -4.19 12.21 -0.06
C ASP A 106 -4.46 13.67 0.34
N GLY A 107 -3.87 14.59 -0.43
CA GLY A 107 -3.85 16.01 -0.09
C GLY A 107 -3.16 16.23 1.26
N PRO A 108 -3.82 16.87 2.25
CA PRO A 108 -3.26 17.04 3.59
C PRO A 108 -3.36 15.75 4.43
N GLU A 109 -4.12 14.76 3.99
CA GLU A 109 -4.39 13.51 4.71
C GLU A 109 -3.47 12.38 4.23
N ILE A 110 -3.49 11.26 4.96
CA ILE A 110 -2.77 10.04 4.62
C ILE A 110 -3.74 8.87 4.70
N MET A 111 -3.78 8.09 3.62
CA MET A 111 -4.49 6.82 3.57
C MET A 111 -3.51 5.66 3.75
N VAL A 112 -3.83 4.77 4.69
CA VAL A 112 -3.14 3.49 4.87
C VAL A 112 -4.03 2.39 4.37
N TYR A 113 -3.58 1.62 3.39
CA TYR A 113 -4.28 0.46 2.86
C TYR A 113 -3.57 -0.82 3.29
N SER A 114 -4.29 -1.77 3.86
CA SER A 114 -3.79 -3.09 4.25
C SER A 114 -4.56 -4.16 3.49
N LEU A 115 -3.98 -4.62 2.38
CA LEU A 115 -4.54 -5.65 1.53
C LEU A 115 -4.10 -7.02 2.03
N TYR A 116 -5.07 -7.89 2.33
CA TYR A 116 -4.85 -9.30 2.65
C TYR A 116 -5.17 -10.16 1.42
N PRO A 117 -4.20 -10.43 0.53
CA PRO A 117 -4.52 -10.92 -0.81
C PRO A 117 -5.11 -12.34 -0.78
N THR A 118 -4.64 -13.17 0.15
CA THR A 118 -5.14 -14.54 0.38
C THR A 118 -6.58 -14.60 0.90
N LYS A 119 -7.12 -13.48 1.38
CA LYS A 119 -8.48 -13.36 1.91
C LYS A 119 -9.41 -12.55 1.01
N GLY A 120 -8.87 -11.87 -0.01
CA GLY A 120 -9.62 -10.91 -0.81
C GLY A 120 -10.26 -9.82 0.05
N LEU A 121 -9.51 -9.30 1.02
CA LEU A 121 -9.99 -8.31 1.99
C LEU A 121 -9.02 -7.12 2.00
N LEU A 122 -9.59 -5.93 2.01
CA LEU A 122 -8.88 -4.69 2.24
C LEU A 122 -9.41 -4.03 3.50
N LEU A 123 -8.49 -3.60 4.35
CA LEU A 123 -8.75 -2.64 5.43
C LEU A 123 -8.03 -1.36 5.08
N ALA A 124 -8.69 -0.21 5.22
CA ALA A 124 -8.07 1.08 5.01
C ALA A 124 -8.33 2.01 6.19
N SER A 125 -7.40 2.92 6.46
CA SER A 125 -7.62 4.01 7.41
C SER A 125 -7.18 5.34 6.83
N LEU A 126 -7.95 6.37 7.14
CA LEU A 126 -7.66 7.76 6.80
C LEU A 126 -7.16 8.47 8.06
N HIS A 127 -6.11 9.27 7.91
CA HIS A 127 -5.56 10.12 8.96
C HIS A 127 -5.35 11.52 8.38
N GLY A 128 -6.09 12.51 8.86
CA GLY A 128 -6.03 13.86 8.31
C GLY A 128 -5.88 14.96 9.36
N PRO A 129 -5.20 16.07 9.02
CA PRO A 129 -5.03 17.21 9.89
C PRO A 129 -6.27 18.11 9.88
N ALA A 130 -6.24 19.13 10.74
CA ALA A 130 -7.23 20.20 10.76
C ALA A 130 -7.38 20.89 9.39
N ASN A 131 -8.62 21.17 8.99
CA ASN A 131 -8.98 22.01 7.86
C ASN A 131 -10.00 23.09 8.30
N ALA A 132 -10.49 23.92 7.37
CA ALA A 132 -11.41 25.02 7.72
C ALA A 132 -12.74 24.58 8.37
N ARG A 133 -13.10 23.30 8.30
CA ARG A 133 -14.36 22.73 8.82
C ARG A 133 -14.16 21.80 10.02
N ALA A 134 -12.98 21.22 10.19
CA ALA A 134 -12.69 20.25 11.25
C ALA A 134 -11.28 20.44 11.81
N ASP A 135 -11.13 20.30 13.13
CA ASP A 135 -9.84 20.38 13.82
C ASP A 135 -9.06 19.05 13.76
N ALA A 136 -9.71 17.95 13.38
CA ALA A 136 -9.10 16.64 13.11
C ALA A 136 -10.05 15.78 12.27
N THR A 137 -9.50 14.95 11.37
CA THR A 137 -10.25 13.98 10.57
C THR A 137 -9.61 12.59 10.61
N GLY A 138 -10.41 11.56 10.45
CA GLY A 138 -9.94 10.21 10.29
C GLY A 138 -11.04 9.25 9.88
N GLY A 139 -10.68 8.02 9.52
CA GLY A 139 -11.67 7.05 9.08
C GLY A 139 -11.13 5.64 9.04
N THR A 140 -12.02 4.68 9.03
CA THR A 140 -11.71 3.27 8.82
C THR A 140 -12.68 2.68 7.84
N PHE A 141 -12.18 1.96 6.83
CA PHE A 141 -12.97 1.41 5.74
C PHE A 141 -12.57 -0.05 5.49
N ILE A 142 -13.54 -0.83 5.01
CA ILE A 142 -13.37 -2.23 4.64
C ILE A 142 -13.96 -2.48 3.26
N ALA A 143 -13.31 -3.33 2.49
CA ALA A 143 -13.81 -3.74 1.18
C ALA A 143 -13.46 -5.20 0.88
N ARG A 144 -14.34 -5.87 0.11
CA ARG A 144 -14.03 -7.17 -0.49
C ARG A 144 -13.36 -6.93 -1.84
N CYS A 145 -12.32 -7.71 -2.12
CA CYS A 145 -11.49 -7.51 -3.30
C CYS A 145 -11.42 -8.76 -4.16
N LYS A 146 -11.43 -8.55 -5.47
CA LYS A 146 -11.01 -9.55 -6.46
C LYS A 146 -9.50 -9.39 -6.66
N VAL A 147 -8.74 -10.41 -6.28
CA VAL A 147 -7.27 -10.39 -6.36
C VAL A 147 -6.81 -11.20 -7.56
N SER A 148 -5.88 -10.63 -8.32
CA SER A 148 -5.20 -11.25 -9.45
C SER A 148 -3.69 -11.21 -9.25
N ASN A 149 -3.00 -12.25 -9.70
CA ASN A 149 -1.56 -12.38 -9.60
C ASN A 149 -1.02 -12.92 -10.94
N LYS A 150 0.01 -12.27 -11.47
CA LYS A 150 0.82 -12.74 -12.60
C LYS A 150 2.23 -13.05 -12.09
N ARG A 151 2.76 -14.20 -12.50
CA ARG A 151 4.12 -14.67 -12.21
C ARG A 151 4.93 -14.81 -13.50
#